data_AF-A0A2W4ITD1-F1
#
_entry.id   AF-A0A2W4ITD1-F1
#
_cell.length_a   1.000
_cell.length_b   1.000
_cell.length_c   1.000
_cell.angle_alpha   90.00
_cell.angle_beta   90.00
_cell.angle_gamma   90.00
#
_symmetry.space_group_name_H-M   'P 1'
#
loop_
_entity.id
_entity.type
_entity.pdbx_description
1 polymer ?
#
loop_
_entity_poly.entity_id
_entity_poly.type
_entity_poly.pdbx_seq_one_letter_code
_entity_poly.pdbx_strand_id
1 'polypeptide(L)' 'MIVRPLLRRGVCLTAHPDGCAERVRRDIARAAAAPSAAGPSVALVVGSSSGLGLAARIYAA' A
#
# COMPACT_ATOMS: atom_id res chain seq x y z
N MET A 1 -21.27 6.58 6.17
CA MET A 1 -21.22 7.58 5.08
C MET A 1 -20.91 6.86 3.77
N ILE A 2 -21.62 7.15 2.68
CA ILE A 2 -21.34 6.54 1.36
C ILE A 2 -20.24 7.39 0.68
N VAL A 3 -19.06 6.81 0.48
CA VAL A 3 -17.93 7.50 -0.19
C VAL A 3 -18.00 7.22 -1.69
N ARG A 4 -18.05 8.27 -2.51
CA ARG A 4 -18.04 8.18 -3.98
C ARG A 4 -16.77 8.82 -4.53
N PRO A 5 -16.23 8.35 -5.67
CA PRO A 5 -15.09 8.99 -6.31
C PRO A 5 -15.41 10.44 -6.69
N LEU A 6 -14.60 11.39 -6.21
CA LEU A 6 -14.67 12.79 -6.60
C LEU A 6 -13.37 13.19 -7.31
N LEU A 7 -13.44 13.31 -8.63
CA LEU A 7 -12.31 13.74 -9.46
C LEU A 7 -12.52 15.20 -9.90
N ARG A 8 -11.53 16.05 -9.66
CA ARG A 8 -11.51 17.44 -10.14
C ARG A 8 -10.11 17.81 -10.61
N ARG A 9 -10.01 18.41 -11.81
CA ARG A 9 -8.73 18.88 -12.39
C ARG A 9 -7.63 17.81 -12.38
N GLY A 10 -7.98 16.55 -12.63
CA GLY A 10 -7.05 15.41 -12.62
C GLY A 10 -6.66 14.90 -11.22
N VAL A 11 -7.21 15.45 -10.15
CA VAL A 11 -6.94 15.03 -8.77
C VAL A 11 -8.15 14.30 -8.19
N CYS A 12 -7.92 13.16 -7.55
CA CYS A 12 -8.94 12.47 -6.76
C CYS A 12 -8.95 13.06 -5.34
N LEU A 13 -10.09 13.62 -4.93
CA LEU A 13 -10.23 14.31 -3.63
C LEU A 13 -10.72 13.39 -2.51
N THR A 14 -11.07 12.14 -2.83
CA THR A 14 -11.69 11.18 -1.91
C THR A 14 -10.97 9.84 -1.99
N ALA A 15 -10.79 9.17 -0.84
CA ALA A 15 -10.28 7.81 -0.77
C ALA A 15 -11.27 6.90 -0.04
N HIS A 16 -11.53 5.71 -0.58
CA HIS A 16 -12.43 4.75 0.06
C HIS A 16 -11.63 3.89 1.06
N PRO A 17 -11.96 3.91 2.36
CA PRO A 17 -11.17 3.24 3.39
C PRO A 17 -11.08 1.73 3.15
N ASP A 18 -12.22 1.08 2.89
CA ASP A 18 -12.24 -0.38 2.67
C ASP A 18 -11.49 -0.79 1.39
N GLY A 19 -11.60 0.00 0.32
CA GLY A 19 -10.85 -0.23 -0.91
C GLY A 19 -9.33 -0.07 -0.71
N CYS A 20 -8.90 0.90 0.09
CA CYS A 20 -7.50 1.04 0.47
C CYS A 20 -7.00 -0.17 1.27
N ALA A 21 -7.78 -0.64 2.25
CA ALA A 21 -7.44 -1.81 3.05
C ALA A 21 -7.36 -3.09 2.18
N GLU A 22 -8.33 -3.30 1.29
CA GLU A 22 -8.31 -4.43 0.36
C GLU A 22 -7.12 -4.40 -0.60
N ARG A 23 -6.74 -3.21 -1.09
CA ARG A 23 -5.54 -3.06 -1.91
C ARG A 23 -4.29 -3.50 -1.16
N VAL A 24 -4.11 -3.03 0.09
CA VAL A 24 -2.97 -3.41 0.92
C VAL A 24 -2.95 -4.92 1.18
N ARG A 25 -4.11 -5.53 1.48
CA ARG A 25 -4.23 -6.98 1.65
C ARG A 25 -3.76 -7.76 0.41
N ARG A 26 -4.14 -7.30 -0.78
CA ARG A 26 -3.70 -7.91 -2.05
C ARG A 26 -2.20 -7.76 -2.27
N ASP A 27 -1.64 -6.60 -1.95
CA ASP A 27 -0.20 -6.34 -2.09
C ASP A 27 0.61 -7.23 -1.11
N ILE A 28 0.15 -7.39 0.14
CA ILE A 28 0.75 -8.33 1.12
C ILE A 28 0.67 -9.77 0.61
N ALA A 29 -0.51 -10.21 0.12
CA ALA A 29 -0.67 -11.56 -0.40
C ALA A 29 0.26 -11.83 -1.59
N ARG A 30 0.47 -10.84 -2.47
CA ARG A 30 1.43 -10.93 -3.56
C ARG A 30 2.88 -11.03 -3.06
N ALA A 31 3.26 -10.24 -2.06
CA ALA A 31 4.60 -10.28 -1.48
C ALA A 31 4.87 -11.64 -0.80
N ALA A 32 3.89 -12.18 -0.06
CA ALA A 32 4.01 -13.49 0.59
C ALA A 32 4.13 -14.66 -0.39
N ALA A 33 3.60 -14.53 -1.61
CA ALA A 33 3.74 -15.52 -2.67
C ALA A 33 5.07 -15.41 -3.44
N ALA A 34 5.83 -14.33 -3.28
CA ALA A 34 7.10 -14.14 -3.93
C ALA A 34 8.23 -14.93 -3.21
N PRO A 35 9.31 -15.33 -3.92
CA PRO A 35 10.46 -15.94 -3.28
C PRO A 35 11.04 -15.02 -2.20
N SER A 36 11.12 -15.52 -0.97
CA SER A 36 11.71 -14.77 0.13
C SER A 36 13.24 -14.79 0.03
N ALA A 37 13.84 -13.61 0.02
CA ALA A 37 15.29 -13.44 0.20
C ALA A 37 15.55 -13.02 1.65
N ALA A 38 16.71 -13.37 2.19
CA ALA A 38 17.13 -12.89 3.51
C ALA A 38 17.20 -11.35 3.50
N GLY A 39 16.18 -10.71 4.10
CA GLY A 39 16.06 -9.27 4.22
C GLY A 39 16.59 -8.73 5.55
N PRO A 40 16.66 -7.41 5.72
CA PRO A 40 17.04 -6.79 6.98
C PRO A 40 16.03 -7.12 8.08
N SER A 41 16.50 -7.44 9.29
CA SER A 41 15.63 -7.72 10.45
C SER A 41 14.94 -6.47 11.01
N VAL A 42 15.51 -5.29 10.76
CA VAL A 42 14.95 -3.98 11.13
C VAL A 42 15.16 -3.00 9.97
N ALA A 43 14.09 -2.31 9.56
CA ALA A 43 14.14 -1.34 8.49
C ALA A 43 13.35 -0.05 8.83
N LEU A 44 13.91 1.11 8.48
CA LEU A 44 13.24 2.41 8.53
C LEU A 44 12.90 2.86 7.10
N VAL A 45 11.62 3.11 6.82
CA VAL A 45 11.15 3.58 5.51
C VAL A 45 10.45 4.94 5.67
N VAL A 46 11.08 6.00 5.18
CA VAL A 46 10.50 7.35 5.12
C VAL A 46 9.61 7.46 3.87
N GLY A 47 8.36 7.86 4.05
CA GLY A 47 7.37 7.91 2.96
C GLY A 47 6.67 6.57 2.70
N SER A 48 6.30 5.83 3.75
CA SER A 48 5.77 4.46 3.66
C SER A 48 4.24 4.36 3.52
N SER A 49 3.53 5.46 3.28
CA SER A 49 2.05 5.48 3.24
C SER A 49 1.46 5.10 1.88
N SER A 50 2.24 5.15 0.80
CA SER A 50 1.75 4.84 -0.55
C SER A 50 2.89 4.48 -1.52
N GLY A 51 2.52 4.03 -2.73
CA GLY A 51 3.45 3.80 -3.83
C GLY A 51 4.60 2.83 -3.50
N LEU A 52 5.81 3.18 -3.95
CA LEU A 52 7.00 2.35 -3.73
C LEU A 52 7.43 2.29 -2.26
N GLY A 53 7.21 3.35 -1.48
CA GLY A 53 7.56 3.32 -0.05
C GLY A 53 6.68 2.36 0.75
N LEU A 54 5.37 2.28 0.42
CA LEU A 54 4.49 1.26 0.98
C LEU A 54 4.90 -0.15 0.52
N ALA A 55 5.23 -0.32 -0.76
CA ALA A 55 5.70 -1.60 -1.28
C ALA A 55 6.98 -2.07 -0.59
N ALA A 56 7.97 -1.18 -0.42
CA ALA A 56 9.21 -1.47 0.30
C ALA A 56 8.94 -1.87 1.76
N ARG A 57 8.01 -1.19 2.43
CA ARG A 57 7.59 -1.55 3.79
C ARG A 57 6.92 -2.92 3.86
N ILE A 58 6.07 -3.27 2.88
CA ILE A 58 5.41 -4.58 2.83
C ILE A 58 6.43 -5.69 2.57
N TYR A 59 7.38 -5.50 1.65
CA TYR A 59 8.40 -6.51 1.33
C TYR A 59 9.45 -6.72 2.44
N ALA A 60 9.67 -5.70 3.27
CA ALA A 60 10.59 -5.78 4.41
C ALA A 60 9.97 -6.43 5.66
N ALA A 61 8.65 -6.61 5.68
CA ALA A 61 7.90 -7.22 6.80
C ALA A 61 7.63 -8.70 6.52
#